data_AF-A0A128F1Y6-F1
#
_entry.id   AF-A0A128F1Y6-F1
#
_cell.length_a   1.000
_cell.length_b   1.000
_cell.length_c   1.000
_cell.angle_alpha   90.00
_cell.angle_beta   90.00
_cell.angle_gamma   90.00
#
_symmetry.space_group_name_H-M   'P 1'
#
loop_
_entity.id
_entity.type
_entity.pdbx_description
1 polymer ?
#
loop_
_entity_poly.entity_id
_entity_poly.type
_entity_poly.pdbx_seq_one_letter_code
_entity_poly.pdbx_strand_id
1 'polypeptide(L)'
;MQGNHFVDTQLFKKLTALQDERKASSTPQYTFFDRLRSQIEDSTDMEYGYKARLKRRLQVLSNESLNVLVLGSPGAGKSALLSALFGEKDWSRSTYNIQRTELNRVTLWEANLPDYSPESTPLIQELSALLSETDENNTPLVDLVMVVLDASSNNIDDCYLDICRRIIPMMGSNADGRLMVVFNKCDKVAHAIRGEYVKDVMPMDAEIWLDCTAAALRYRLIDNASVQIRPLAFSAEAGESPTARPYNLLKLLARTMETLPEDKSLTLFNHVLSRDDDHWREHDNNLIYLQLIENACFDAIHVGAHEGDRFGGQLGVFLGRHGRALGNMVSDEIRSQLGISI
;
A
#
# COMPACT_ATOMS: atom_id res chain seq x y z
N MET A 1 30.23 -29.37 -3.81
CA MET A 1 30.63 -28.26 -4.69
C MET A 1 29.73 -27.08 -4.36
N GLN A 2 30.22 -26.15 -3.52
CA GLN A 2 29.49 -24.91 -3.23
C GLN A 2 29.72 -23.96 -4.42
N GLY A 3 28.74 -23.88 -5.32
CA GLY A 3 28.74 -22.88 -6.37
C GLY A 3 28.40 -21.53 -5.76
N ASN A 4 29.38 -20.63 -5.65
CA ASN A 4 29.13 -19.21 -5.47
C ASN A 4 28.44 -18.69 -6.73
N HIS A 5 27.11 -18.78 -6.78
CA HIS A 5 26.32 -17.96 -7.69
C HIS A 5 26.41 -16.53 -7.16
N PHE A 6 27.30 -15.73 -7.76
CA PHE A 6 27.28 -14.28 -7.65
C PHE A 6 25.94 -13.81 -8.24
N VAL A 7 24.94 -13.58 -7.38
CA VAL A 7 23.74 -12.83 -7.75
C VAL A 7 24.17 -11.37 -7.81
N ASP A 8 24.04 -10.71 -8.97
CA ASP A 8 24.25 -9.25 -9.05
C ASP A 8 23.18 -8.57 -8.21
N THR A 9 23.53 -8.21 -6.98
CA THR A 9 22.63 -7.56 -6.01
C THR A 9 22.32 -6.11 -6.37
N GLN A 10 22.63 -5.67 -7.60
CA GLN A 10 22.29 -4.34 -8.10
C GLN A 10 21.56 -4.40 -9.44
N LEU A 11 21.16 -5.58 -9.90
CA LEU A 11 20.51 -5.74 -11.19
C LEU A 11 19.21 -4.91 -11.26
N PHE A 12 18.37 -5.02 -10.24
CA PHE A 12 17.08 -4.34 -10.23
C PHE A 12 17.26 -2.82 -10.00
N LYS A 13 18.19 -2.40 -9.15
CA LYS A 13 18.55 -0.97 -8.97
C LYS A 13 19.10 -0.34 -10.26
N LYS A 14 19.97 -1.03 -11.00
CA LYS A 14 20.50 -0.55 -12.30
C LYS A 14 19.38 -0.44 -13.33
N LEU A 15 18.45 -1.40 -13.37
CA LEU A 15 17.27 -1.34 -14.24
C LEU A 15 16.38 -0.15 -13.90
N THR A 16 16.20 0.16 -12.61
CA THR A 16 15.48 1.36 -12.15
C THR A 16 16.18 2.64 -12.62
N ALA A 17 17.47 2.79 -12.35
CA ALA A 17 18.22 4.00 -12.70
C ALA A 17 18.29 4.26 -14.22
N LEU A 18 18.52 3.22 -15.03
CA LEU A 18 18.64 3.34 -16.50
C LEU A 18 17.31 3.72 -17.19
N GLN A 19 16.17 3.43 -16.58
CA GLN A 19 14.85 3.77 -17.13
C GLN A 19 14.38 5.16 -16.68
N ASP A 20 14.72 5.57 -15.45
CA ASP A 20 14.50 6.94 -14.96
C ASP A 20 15.25 7.97 -15.81
N GLU A 21 16.50 7.70 -16.21
CA GLU A 21 17.27 8.56 -17.13
C GLU A 21 16.63 8.70 -18.52
N ARG A 22 15.89 7.68 -18.99
CA ARG A 22 15.24 7.68 -20.31
C ARG A 22 13.88 8.39 -20.33
N LYS A 23 13.24 8.61 -19.17
CA LYS A 23 11.89 9.20 -19.06
C LYS A 23 11.85 10.64 -18.52
N ALA A 24 13.00 11.26 -18.27
CA ALA A 24 13.11 12.64 -17.79
C ALA A 24 12.53 13.73 -18.74
N SER A 25 11.83 13.37 -19.82
CA SER A 25 11.24 14.27 -20.81
C SER A 25 9.71 14.45 -20.72
N SER A 26 9.01 13.80 -19.79
CA SER A 26 7.59 14.07 -19.54
C SER A 26 7.36 14.55 -18.11
N THR A 27 6.96 15.81 -17.95
CA THR A 27 6.59 16.40 -16.66
C THR A 27 5.41 15.63 -16.06
N PRO A 28 5.53 15.03 -14.86
CA PRO A 28 4.42 14.31 -14.26
C PRO A 28 3.29 15.28 -13.92
N GLN A 29 2.11 15.01 -14.46
CA GLN A 29 1.02 15.98 -14.55
C GLN A 29 0.27 16.23 -13.22
N TYR A 30 0.63 15.55 -12.13
CA TYR A 30 0.13 15.82 -10.77
C TYR A 30 1.11 15.31 -9.71
N THR A 31 1.63 16.21 -8.87
CA THR A 31 2.53 15.89 -7.77
C THR A 31 1.96 16.49 -6.49
N PHE A 32 1.48 15.64 -5.59
CA PHE A 32 1.02 16.01 -4.24
C PHE A 32 1.95 17.01 -3.56
N PHE A 33 3.26 16.77 -3.67
CA PHE A 33 4.30 17.64 -3.14
C PHE A 33 4.32 19.04 -3.76
N ASP A 34 4.17 19.20 -5.08
CA ASP A 34 4.26 20.54 -5.70
C ASP A 34 3.01 21.37 -5.43
N ARG A 35 1.84 20.74 -5.34
CA ARG A 35 0.61 21.41 -4.92
C ARG A 35 0.71 21.94 -3.50
N LEU A 36 1.16 21.10 -2.56
CA LEU A 36 1.40 21.54 -1.18
C LEU A 36 2.45 22.65 -1.11
N ARG A 37 3.55 22.55 -1.86
CA ARG A 37 4.56 23.62 -1.91
C ARG A 37 3.99 24.95 -2.41
N SER A 38 3.14 24.92 -3.44
CA SER A 38 2.45 26.12 -3.94
C SER A 38 1.56 26.71 -2.87
N GLN A 39 0.68 25.90 -2.26
CA GLN A 39 -0.23 26.35 -1.21
C GLN A 39 0.52 26.94 0.00
N ILE A 40 1.63 26.33 0.41
CA ILE A 40 2.49 26.85 1.49
C ILE A 40 3.12 28.19 1.09
N GLU A 41 3.57 28.34 -0.16
CA GLU A 41 4.14 29.61 -0.62
C GLU A 41 3.11 30.73 -0.65
N ASP A 42 1.92 30.44 -1.12
CA ASP A 42 0.85 31.43 -1.29
C ASP A 42 0.13 31.75 0.03
N SER A 43 0.34 30.94 1.08
CA SER A 43 -0.31 31.11 2.38
C SER A 43 0.01 32.44 3.06
N THR A 44 -1.00 33.21 3.43
CA THR A 44 -0.87 34.42 4.26
C THR A 44 -0.89 34.12 5.76
N ASP A 45 -1.18 32.86 6.13
CA ASP A 45 -1.28 32.40 7.51
C ASP A 45 0.04 31.85 8.07
N MET A 46 1.08 31.76 7.24
CA MET A 46 2.39 31.21 7.60
C MET A 46 3.50 32.24 7.53
N GLU A 47 4.34 32.28 8.56
CA GLU A 47 5.56 33.09 8.55
C GLU A 47 6.64 32.49 7.64
N TYR A 48 7.52 33.36 7.14
CA TYR A 48 8.60 32.97 6.21
C TYR A 48 9.46 31.82 6.75
N GLY A 49 9.87 31.90 8.02
CA GLY A 49 10.69 30.85 8.64
C GLY A 49 9.97 29.50 8.71
N TYR A 50 8.67 29.49 8.98
CA TYR A 50 7.85 28.28 9.01
C TYR A 50 7.72 27.66 7.61
N LYS A 51 7.37 28.49 6.60
CA LYS A 51 7.33 28.07 5.20
C LYS A 51 8.64 27.45 4.73
N ALA A 52 9.77 28.08 5.05
CA ALA A 52 11.09 27.60 4.67
C ALA A 52 11.41 26.21 5.25
N ARG A 53 11.00 25.93 6.49
CA ARG A 53 11.16 24.59 7.09
C ARG A 53 10.30 23.55 6.37
N LEU A 54 9.02 23.83 6.15
CA LEU A 54 8.10 22.90 5.47
C LEU A 54 8.57 22.61 4.05
N LYS A 55 8.97 23.62 3.28
CA LYS A 55 9.47 23.44 1.92
C LYS A 55 10.71 22.55 1.87
N ARG A 56 11.64 22.73 2.83
CA ARG A 56 12.82 21.86 2.94
C ARG A 56 12.42 20.42 3.24
N ARG A 57 11.48 20.21 4.17
CA ARG A 57 10.98 18.86 4.49
C ARG A 57 10.29 18.22 3.29
N LEU A 58 9.41 18.95 2.60
CA LEU A 58 8.78 18.49 1.36
C LEU A 58 9.80 18.20 0.26
N GLN A 59 10.92 18.93 0.18
CA GLN A 59 12.01 18.65 -0.76
C GLN A 59 12.66 17.30 -0.50
N VAL A 60 12.96 17.01 0.77
CA VAL A 60 13.49 15.70 1.18
C VAL A 60 12.49 14.60 0.82
N LEU A 61 11.25 14.70 1.27
CA LEU A 61 10.20 13.69 1.04
C LEU A 61 9.95 13.46 -0.46
N SER A 62 9.98 14.51 -1.28
CA SER A 62 9.75 14.35 -2.71
C SER A 62 10.88 13.64 -3.46
N ASN A 63 12.08 13.56 -2.88
CA ASN A 63 13.21 12.89 -3.51
C ASN A 63 13.24 11.39 -3.21
N GLU A 64 12.38 10.93 -2.29
CA GLU A 64 12.25 9.51 -1.98
C GLU A 64 11.62 8.73 -3.13
N SER A 65 12.00 7.45 -3.23
CA SER A 65 11.38 6.48 -4.13
C SER A 65 10.79 5.33 -3.33
N LEU A 66 9.64 4.86 -3.79
CA LEU A 66 8.86 3.82 -3.14
C LEU A 66 8.83 2.57 -4.03
N ASN A 67 9.13 1.41 -3.47
CA ASN A 67 9.07 0.13 -4.16
C ASN A 67 8.10 -0.81 -3.45
N VAL A 68 7.05 -1.26 -4.14
CA VAL A 68 6.05 -2.18 -3.57
C VAL A 68 5.97 -3.43 -4.43
N LEU A 69 6.07 -4.60 -3.80
CA LEU A 69 5.86 -5.89 -4.45
C LEU A 69 4.49 -6.45 -4.07
N VAL A 70 3.67 -6.77 -5.08
CA VAL A 70 2.37 -7.39 -4.94
C VAL A 70 2.45 -8.85 -5.38
N LEU A 71 2.15 -9.76 -4.46
CA LEU A 71 2.14 -11.21 -4.65
C LEU A 71 0.74 -11.77 -4.43
N GLY A 72 0.49 -12.98 -4.92
CA GLY A 72 -0.78 -13.67 -4.74
C GLY A 72 -1.03 -14.68 -5.83
N SER A 73 -1.88 -15.67 -5.57
CA SER A 73 -2.21 -16.72 -6.54
C SER A 73 -2.91 -16.14 -7.79
N PRO A 74 -2.91 -16.87 -8.93
CA PRO A 74 -3.73 -16.51 -10.08
C PRO A 74 -5.19 -16.29 -9.67
N GLY A 75 -5.79 -15.18 -10.11
CA GLY A 75 -7.17 -14.84 -9.76
C GLY A 75 -7.39 -14.27 -8.35
N ALA A 76 -6.36 -14.13 -7.49
CA ALA A 76 -6.53 -13.54 -6.15
C ALA A 76 -6.93 -12.04 -6.15
N GLY A 77 -6.89 -11.39 -7.32
CA GLY A 77 -7.27 -9.99 -7.49
C GLY A 77 -6.13 -8.99 -7.26
N LYS A 78 -4.88 -9.38 -7.59
CA LYS A 78 -3.69 -8.49 -7.56
C LYS A 78 -3.87 -7.27 -8.46
N SER A 79 -4.18 -7.48 -9.74
CA SER A 79 -4.42 -6.40 -10.71
C SER A 79 -5.60 -5.52 -10.30
N ALA A 80 -6.66 -6.08 -9.71
CA ALA A 80 -7.79 -5.32 -9.18
C ALA A 80 -7.36 -4.43 -8.00
N LEU A 81 -6.54 -4.93 -7.07
CA LEU A 81 -5.94 -4.12 -6.01
C LEU A 81 -5.08 -2.98 -6.59
N LEU A 82 -4.27 -3.27 -7.62
CA LEU A 82 -3.44 -2.26 -8.27
C LEU A 82 -4.28 -1.19 -8.94
N SER A 83 -5.35 -1.57 -9.65
CA SER A 83 -6.33 -0.62 -10.19
C SER A 83 -6.98 0.23 -9.10
N ALA A 84 -7.39 -0.40 -8.00
CA ALA A 84 -8.11 0.27 -6.93
C ALA A 84 -7.26 1.30 -6.20
N LEU A 85 -5.97 1.02 -5.98
CA LEU A 85 -5.04 1.92 -5.28
C LEU A 85 -4.34 2.89 -6.22
N PHE A 86 -3.87 2.44 -7.39
CA PHE A 86 -2.97 3.20 -8.26
C PHE A 86 -3.62 3.71 -9.55
N GLY A 87 -4.94 3.57 -9.65
CA GLY A 87 -5.75 4.02 -10.78
C GLY A 87 -5.77 3.06 -11.97
N GLU A 88 -6.62 3.38 -12.94
CA GLU A 88 -6.83 2.56 -14.12
C GLU A 88 -5.61 2.59 -15.05
N LYS A 89 -4.92 1.46 -15.10
CA LYS A 89 -3.91 1.12 -16.11
C LYS A 89 -4.15 -0.31 -16.55
N ASP A 90 -3.49 -0.69 -17.65
CA ASP A 90 -3.47 -2.10 -18.05
C ASP A 90 -2.55 -2.90 -17.10
N TRP A 91 -3.13 -3.34 -15.99
CA TRP A 91 -2.54 -4.26 -15.03
C TRP A 91 -2.70 -5.73 -15.45
N SER A 92 -3.42 -6.00 -16.55
CA SER A 92 -3.82 -7.36 -16.95
C SER A 92 -2.77 -8.04 -17.81
N ARG A 93 -1.78 -8.68 -17.17
CA ARG A 93 -0.76 -9.45 -17.89
C ARG A 93 -0.50 -10.79 -17.20
N SER A 94 -0.36 -11.86 -17.98
CA SER A 94 -0.07 -13.19 -17.45
C SER A 94 1.28 -13.20 -16.72
N THR A 95 1.29 -13.67 -15.47
CA THR A 95 2.42 -13.56 -14.54
C THR A 95 3.16 -14.89 -14.39
N TYR A 96 3.90 -15.31 -15.42
CA TYR A 96 4.96 -16.32 -15.23
C TYR A 96 6.27 -15.70 -14.70
N ASN A 97 6.43 -14.38 -14.88
CA ASN A 97 7.61 -13.61 -14.47
C ASN A 97 7.19 -12.42 -13.60
N ILE A 98 8.15 -11.80 -12.92
CA ILE A 98 7.94 -10.54 -12.20
C ILE A 98 7.69 -9.42 -13.20
N GLN A 99 6.58 -8.71 -13.04
CA GLN A 99 6.24 -7.54 -13.83
C GLN A 99 6.59 -6.27 -13.07
N ARG A 100 7.05 -5.25 -13.80
CA ARG A 100 7.49 -3.98 -13.25
C ARG A 100 6.74 -2.83 -13.91
N THR A 101 6.16 -1.95 -13.09
CA THR A 101 5.46 -0.74 -13.53
C THR A 101 5.98 0.47 -12.74
N GLU A 102 6.38 1.52 -13.44
CA GLU A 102 6.84 2.77 -12.83
C GLU A 102 5.73 3.83 -12.85
N LEU A 103 5.47 4.44 -11.71
CA LEU A 103 4.49 5.51 -11.46
C LEU A 103 5.14 6.64 -10.66
N ASN A 104 5.75 7.63 -11.32
CA ASN A 104 6.26 8.86 -10.69
C ASN A 104 6.88 8.65 -9.29
N ARG A 105 8.06 8.01 -9.25
CA ARG A 105 8.80 7.59 -8.03
C ARG A 105 8.21 6.43 -7.24
N VAL A 106 7.09 5.84 -7.66
CA VAL A 106 6.63 4.53 -7.18
C VAL A 106 7.00 3.47 -8.22
N THR A 107 7.70 2.42 -7.81
CA THR A 107 7.92 1.21 -8.61
C THR A 107 7.06 0.10 -8.04
N LEU A 108 6.15 -0.42 -8.86
CA LEU A 108 5.29 -1.54 -8.54
C LEU A 108 5.83 -2.79 -9.21
N TRP A 109 6.02 -3.82 -8.39
CA TRP A 109 6.37 -5.16 -8.83
C TRP A 109 5.16 -6.06 -8.65
N GLU A 110 4.76 -6.83 -9.64
CA GLU A 110 3.65 -7.79 -9.54
C GLU A 110 4.12 -9.19 -9.96
N ALA A 111 3.83 -10.19 -9.14
CA ALA A 111 4.14 -11.58 -9.47
C ALA A 111 3.12 -12.54 -8.83
N ASN A 112 3.12 -13.80 -9.30
CA ASN A 112 2.37 -14.85 -8.63
C ASN A 112 3.09 -15.30 -7.35
N LEU A 113 2.31 -15.84 -6.41
CA LEU A 113 2.89 -16.53 -5.27
C LEU A 113 3.54 -17.83 -5.78
N PRO A 114 4.83 -18.10 -5.48
CA PRO A 114 5.52 -19.24 -6.03
C PRO A 114 5.18 -20.52 -5.26
N ASP A 115 4.78 -21.58 -5.96
CA ASP A 115 4.40 -22.88 -5.39
C ASP A 115 5.51 -23.95 -5.51
N TYR A 116 5.27 -25.17 -5.00
CA TYR A 116 6.24 -26.29 -5.06
C TYR A 116 6.40 -26.93 -6.44
N SER A 117 5.76 -26.41 -7.48
CA SER A 117 5.96 -26.93 -8.82
C SER A 117 7.38 -26.59 -9.34
N PRO A 118 7.99 -27.47 -10.14
CA PRO A 118 9.25 -27.16 -10.82
C PRO A 118 9.16 -25.91 -11.71
N GLU A 119 7.97 -25.61 -12.23
CA GLU A 119 7.67 -24.45 -13.07
C GLU A 119 7.87 -23.12 -12.34
N SER A 120 7.73 -23.11 -11.01
CA SER A 120 7.98 -21.94 -10.16
C SER A 120 9.48 -21.66 -9.91
N THR A 121 10.40 -22.56 -10.29
CA THR A 121 11.84 -22.41 -9.99
C THR A 121 12.45 -21.10 -10.49
N PRO A 122 12.22 -20.67 -11.75
CA PRO A 122 12.75 -19.38 -12.23
C PRO A 122 12.20 -18.21 -11.43
N LEU A 123 10.89 -18.21 -11.14
CA LEU A 123 10.24 -17.16 -10.37
C LEU A 123 10.78 -17.08 -8.92
N ILE A 124 11.04 -18.23 -8.29
CA ILE A 124 11.66 -18.29 -6.95
C ILE A 124 13.04 -17.62 -6.96
N GLN A 125 13.84 -17.86 -8.00
CA GLN A 125 15.17 -17.26 -8.13
C GLN A 125 15.09 -15.75 -8.32
N GLU A 126 14.19 -15.28 -9.21
CA GLU A 126 13.97 -13.84 -9.44
C GLU A 126 13.45 -13.14 -8.17
N LEU A 127 12.46 -13.73 -7.48
CA LEU A 127 11.91 -13.18 -6.24
C LEU A 127 12.95 -13.16 -5.13
N SER A 128 13.76 -14.21 -4.99
CA SER A 128 14.85 -14.26 -4.02
C SER A 128 15.85 -13.15 -4.28
N ALA A 129 16.22 -12.91 -5.55
CA ALA A 129 17.13 -11.82 -5.90
C ALA A 129 16.51 -10.46 -5.55
N LEU A 130 15.28 -10.19 -5.98
CA LEU A 130 14.57 -8.93 -5.72
C LEU A 130 14.38 -8.64 -4.23
N LEU A 131 13.96 -9.63 -3.43
CA LEU A 131 13.69 -9.45 -2.01
C LEU A 131 14.96 -9.33 -1.15
N SER A 132 16.09 -9.88 -1.63
CA SER A 132 17.39 -9.79 -0.98
C SER A 132 18.19 -8.53 -1.36
N GLU A 133 17.80 -7.82 -2.41
CA GLU A 133 18.51 -6.64 -2.88
C GLU A 133 18.39 -5.48 -1.88
N THR A 134 19.52 -4.84 -1.57
CA THR A 134 19.62 -3.72 -0.62
C THR A 134 20.36 -2.54 -1.24
N ASP A 135 20.12 -1.35 -0.71
CA ASP A 135 20.89 -0.15 -1.00
C ASP A 135 22.25 -0.13 -0.26
N GLU A 136 22.98 0.99 -0.40
CA GLU A 136 24.29 1.21 0.21
C GLU A 136 24.25 1.28 1.74
N ASN A 137 23.08 1.57 2.32
CA ASN A 137 22.83 1.59 3.76
C ASN A 137 22.31 0.24 4.28
N ASN A 138 22.34 -0.81 3.45
CA ASN A 138 21.77 -2.12 3.74
C ASN A 138 20.24 -2.08 3.97
N THR A 139 19.57 -1.06 3.43
CA THR A 139 18.10 -0.96 3.41
C THR A 139 17.57 -1.76 2.24
N PRO A 140 16.58 -2.64 2.43
CA PRO A 140 15.99 -3.39 1.32
C PRO A 140 15.46 -2.51 0.19
N LEU A 141 15.63 -2.94 -1.06
CA LEU A 141 15.12 -2.24 -2.23
C LEU A 141 13.59 -2.14 -2.22
N VAL A 142 12.91 -3.24 -1.90
CA VAL A 142 11.45 -3.30 -1.81
C VAL A 142 11.02 -2.75 -0.45
N ASP A 143 10.24 -1.68 -0.40
CA ASP A 143 9.79 -1.08 0.85
C ASP A 143 8.64 -1.87 1.50
N LEU A 144 7.76 -2.46 0.67
CA LEU A 144 6.59 -3.22 1.12
C LEU A 144 6.34 -4.44 0.24
N VAL A 145 6.06 -5.58 0.87
CA VAL A 145 5.57 -6.79 0.22
C VAL A 145 4.12 -7.00 0.62
N MET A 146 3.20 -6.86 -0.33
CA MET A 146 1.77 -7.11 -0.16
C MET A 146 1.40 -8.47 -0.74
N VAL A 147 0.96 -9.41 0.09
CA VAL A 147 0.45 -10.71 -0.35
C VAL A 147 -1.08 -10.66 -0.37
N VAL A 148 -1.65 -10.77 -1.57
CA VAL A 148 -3.09 -10.75 -1.83
C VAL A 148 -3.64 -12.18 -1.84
N LEU A 149 -4.57 -12.44 -0.93
CA LEU A 149 -5.29 -13.69 -0.81
C LEU A 149 -6.75 -13.49 -1.22
N ASP A 150 -7.37 -14.51 -1.81
CA ASP A 150 -8.80 -14.50 -2.09
C ASP A 150 -9.57 -14.94 -0.83
N ALA A 151 -10.33 -14.04 -0.21
CA ALA A 151 -11.12 -14.32 0.99
C ALA A 151 -12.17 -15.41 0.76
N SER A 152 -12.65 -15.60 -0.47
CA SER A 152 -13.67 -16.60 -0.81
C SER A 152 -13.08 -17.96 -1.18
N SER A 153 -11.74 -18.08 -1.20
CA SER A 153 -11.05 -19.29 -1.63
C SER A 153 -10.79 -20.27 -0.48
N ASN A 154 -10.89 -21.56 -0.80
CA ASN A 154 -10.47 -22.64 0.10
C ASN A 154 -8.94 -22.80 0.19
N ASN A 155 -8.16 -22.05 -0.61
CA ASN A 155 -6.71 -22.22 -0.73
C ASN A 155 -5.90 -21.32 0.24
N ILE A 156 -6.54 -20.68 1.22
CA ILE A 156 -5.87 -19.76 2.16
C ILE A 156 -4.77 -20.48 2.95
N ASP A 157 -4.97 -21.74 3.33
CA ASP A 157 -3.98 -22.53 4.06
C ASP A 157 -2.72 -22.80 3.22
N ASP A 158 -2.87 -23.12 1.93
CA ASP A 158 -1.72 -23.32 1.04
C ASP A 158 -0.95 -22.02 0.83
N CYS A 159 -1.66 -20.92 0.59
CA CYS A 159 -1.03 -19.60 0.48
C CYS A 159 -0.29 -19.20 1.77
N TYR A 160 -0.84 -19.52 2.94
CA TYR A 160 -0.16 -19.33 4.23
C TYR A 160 1.15 -20.12 4.30
N LEU A 161 1.16 -21.38 3.84
CA LEU A 161 2.38 -22.19 3.80
C LEU A 161 3.43 -21.59 2.87
N ASP A 162 3.03 -21.06 1.71
CA ASP A 162 3.94 -20.39 0.77
C ASP A 162 4.52 -19.10 1.35
N ILE A 163 3.71 -18.31 2.07
CA ILE A 163 4.19 -17.13 2.80
C ILE A 163 5.27 -17.54 3.81
N CYS A 164 4.98 -18.52 4.66
CA CYS A 164 5.89 -18.93 5.74
C CYS A 164 7.16 -19.61 5.24
N ARG A 165 7.05 -20.47 4.23
CA ARG A 165 8.16 -21.32 3.79
C ARG A 165 9.00 -20.68 2.69
N ARG A 166 8.52 -19.60 2.06
CA ARG A 166 9.19 -18.97 0.91
C ARG A 166 9.34 -17.48 1.07
N ILE A 167 8.24 -16.75 1.19
CA ILE A 167 8.28 -15.28 1.16
C ILE A 167 9.03 -14.74 2.39
N ILE A 168 8.67 -15.18 3.59
CA ILE A 168 9.34 -14.73 4.82
C ILE A 168 10.84 -15.11 4.80
N PRO A 169 11.24 -16.35 4.46
CA PRO A 169 12.65 -16.70 4.30
C PRO A 169 13.42 -15.84 3.27
N MET A 170 12.80 -15.50 2.14
CA MET A 170 13.41 -14.61 1.12
C MET A 170 13.59 -13.18 1.63
N MET A 171 12.68 -12.70 2.50
CA MET A 171 12.78 -11.37 3.13
C MET A 171 13.76 -11.34 4.32
N GLY A 172 14.06 -12.50 4.91
CA GLY A 172 14.93 -12.63 6.07
C GLY A 172 14.42 -11.88 7.30
N SER A 173 15.34 -11.26 8.06
CA SER A 173 15.00 -10.47 9.25
C SER A 173 14.17 -9.22 8.96
N ASN A 174 14.09 -8.81 7.68
CA ASN A 174 13.38 -7.61 7.26
C ASN A 174 11.93 -7.90 6.88
N ALA A 175 11.39 -9.08 7.23
CA ALA A 175 9.98 -9.43 6.99
C ALA A 175 9.02 -8.67 7.91
N ASP A 176 9.39 -8.53 9.19
CA ASP A 176 8.58 -7.80 10.16
C ASP A 176 8.55 -6.31 9.82
N GLY A 177 7.38 -5.70 9.87
CA GLY A 177 7.17 -4.30 9.45
C GLY A 177 7.20 -4.03 7.94
N ARG A 178 7.53 -5.01 7.09
CA ARG A 178 7.51 -4.86 5.60
C ARG A 178 6.59 -5.84 4.88
N LEU A 179 6.09 -6.86 5.56
CA LEU A 179 5.12 -7.79 5.01
C LEU A 179 3.70 -7.39 5.40
N MET A 180 2.82 -7.34 4.41
CA MET A 180 1.39 -7.10 4.59
C MET A 180 0.61 -8.20 3.90
N VAL A 181 -0.37 -8.79 4.59
CA VAL A 181 -1.28 -9.78 3.98
C VAL A 181 -2.67 -9.18 3.93
N VAL A 182 -3.31 -9.26 2.76
CA VAL A 182 -4.63 -8.68 2.52
C VAL A 182 -5.54 -9.73 1.90
N PHE A 183 -6.78 -9.80 2.36
CA PHE A 183 -7.82 -10.65 1.81
C PHE A 183 -8.71 -9.82 0.89
N ASN A 184 -8.60 -10.03 -0.41
CA ASN A 184 -9.49 -9.43 -1.40
C ASN A 184 -10.78 -10.26 -1.54
N LYS A 185 -11.78 -9.72 -2.25
CA LYS A 185 -13.06 -10.37 -2.54
C LYS A 185 -13.87 -10.74 -1.29
N CYS A 186 -13.81 -9.90 -0.25
CA CYS A 186 -14.60 -10.16 0.95
C CYS A 186 -16.12 -10.16 0.68
N ASP A 187 -16.56 -9.41 -0.34
CA ASP A 187 -17.93 -9.42 -0.87
C ASP A 187 -18.45 -10.83 -1.23
N LYS A 188 -17.56 -11.75 -1.63
CA LYS A 188 -17.93 -13.11 -2.06
C LYS A 188 -17.95 -14.14 -0.93
N VAL A 189 -17.50 -13.78 0.28
CA VAL A 189 -17.40 -14.72 1.40
C VAL A 189 -18.78 -15.27 1.79
N ALA A 190 -19.79 -14.41 1.82
CA ALA A 190 -21.15 -14.83 2.16
C ALA A 190 -21.68 -15.89 1.19
N HIS A 191 -21.46 -15.68 -0.11
CA HIS A 191 -21.82 -16.65 -1.15
C HIS A 191 -20.99 -17.93 -1.03
N ALA A 192 -19.69 -17.85 -0.77
CA ALA A 192 -18.85 -19.02 -0.57
C ALA A 192 -19.30 -19.91 0.62
N ILE A 193 -19.78 -19.30 1.70
CA ILE A 193 -20.28 -20.02 2.89
C ILE A 193 -21.68 -20.60 2.67
N ARG A 194 -22.57 -19.83 2.03
CA ARG A 194 -24.01 -20.15 1.97
C ARG A 194 -24.46 -20.84 0.68
N GLY A 195 -23.67 -20.71 -0.39
CA GLY A 195 -24.03 -21.17 -1.73
C GLY A 195 -25.07 -20.29 -2.44
N GLU A 196 -25.42 -19.13 -1.88
CA GLU A 196 -26.35 -18.16 -2.48
C GLU A 196 -25.87 -16.71 -2.31
N TYR A 197 -26.26 -15.86 -3.26
CA TYR A 197 -25.96 -14.42 -3.24
C TYR A 197 -26.75 -13.70 -2.15
N VAL A 198 -26.08 -12.79 -1.44
CA VAL A 198 -26.72 -11.92 -0.44
C VAL A 198 -27.07 -10.58 -1.09
N LYS A 199 -28.31 -10.12 -0.92
CA LYS A 199 -28.84 -8.92 -1.59
C LYS A 199 -28.68 -7.61 -0.79
N ASP A 200 -28.55 -7.69 0.53
CA ASP A 200 -28.77 -6.52 1.40
C ASP A 200 -27.52 -6.08 2.16
N VAL A 201 -27.08 -6.84 3.16
CA VAL A 201 -25.94 -6.48 4.03
C VAL A 201 -25.06 -7.70 4.20
N MET A 202 -23.74 -7.50 4.33
CA MET A 202 -22.83 -8.59 4.68
C MET A 202 -23.35 -9.28 5.94
N PRO A 203 -23.62 -10.59 5.89
CA PRO A 203 -24.20 -11.26 7.03
C PRO A 203 -23.14 -11.51 8.11
N MET A 204 -23.60 -11.56 9.36
CA MET A 204 -22.73 -11.67 10.55
C MET A 204 -21.81 -12.90 10.51
N ASP A 205 -22.24 -14.02 9.92
CA ASP A 205 -21.40 -15.22 9.76
C ASP A 205 -20.22 -14.98 8.80
N ALA A 206 -20.41 -14.21 7.73
CA ALA A 206 -19.32 -13.82 6.83
C ALA A 206 -18.33 -12.86 7.52
N GLU A 207 -18.82 -11.90 8.31
CA GLU A 207 -17.98 -11.01 9.12
C GLU A 207 -17.16 -11.79 10.14
N ILE A 208 -17.81 -12.67 10.91
CA ILE A 208 -17.14 -13.56 11.88
C ILE A 208 -16.11 -14.44 11.18
N TRP A 209 -16.43 -14.98 10.00
CA TRP A 209 -15.49 -15.80 9.24
C TRP A 209 -14.24 -15.01 8.85
N LEU A 210 -14.39 -13.77 8.37
CA LEU A 210 -13.27 -12.90 8.01
C LEU A 210 -12.38 -12.60 9.22
N ASP A 211 -12.99 -12.23 10.35
CA ASP A 211 -12.28 -11.91 11.59
C ASP A 211 -11.56 -13.13 12.17
N CYS A 212 -12.23 -14.29 12.23
CA CYS A 212 -11.63 -15.53 12.69
C CYS A 212 -10.48 -15.99 11.79
N THR A 213 -10.64 -15.88 10.47
CA THR A 213 -9.60 -16.25 9.49
C THR A 213 -8.39 -15.32 9.60
N ALA A 214 -8.61 -14.01 9.72
CA ALA A 214 -7.55 -13.03 9.93
C ALA A 214 -6.81 -13.25 11.26
N ALA A 215 -7.55 -13.52 12.34
CA ALA A 215 -6.97 -13.81 13.66
C ALA A 215 -6.17 -15.11 13.67
N ALA A 216 -6.70 -16.17 13.05
CA ALA A 216 -6.01 -17.45 12.93
C ALA A 216 -4.73 -17.33 12.11
N LEU A 217 -4.76 -16.63 10.97
CA LEU A 217 -3.58 -16.39 10.15
C LEU A 217 -2.53 -15.58 10.92
N ARG A 218 -2.95 -14.51 11.60
CA ARG A 218 -2.07 -13.70 12.46
C ARG A 218 -1.40 -14.55 13.53
N TYR A 219 -2.16 -15.35 14.26
CA TYR A 219 -1.64 -16.24 15.30
C TYR A 219 -0.58 -17.18 14.71
N ARG A 220 -0.90 -17.83 13.59
CA ARG A 220 0.01 -18.78 12.93
C ARG A 220 1.29 -18.13 12.43
N LEU A 221 1.24 -16.91 11.90
CA LEU A 221 2.43 -16.19 11.43
C LEU A 221 3.33 -15.76 12.59
N ILE A 222 2.76 -15.35 13.72
CA ILE A 222 3.52 -15.06 14.94
C ILE A 222 4.18 -16.35 15.44
N ASP A 223 3.42 -17.43 15.58
CA ASP A 223 3.88 -18.69 16.16
C ASP A 223 4.93 -19.41 15.28
N ASN A 224 4.71 -19.47 13.97
CA ASN A 224 5.55 -20.25 13.05
C ASN A 224 6.65 -19.44 12.37
N ALA A 225 6.50 -18.12 12.27
CA ALA A 225 7.44 -17.27 11.54
C ALA A 225 7.94 -16.06 12.34
N SER A 226 7.45 -15.84 13.56
CA SER A 226 7.80 -14.68 14.40
C SER A 226 7.59 -13.33 13.70
N VAL A 227 6.60 -13.27 12.80
CA VAL A 227 6.25 -12.07 12.04
C VAL A 227 4.88 -11.57 12.52
N GLN A 228 4.82 -10.33 12.99
CA GLN A 228 3.60 -9.76 13.53
C GLN A 228 2.90 -8.91 12.48
N ILE A 229 1.96 -9.52 11.76
CA ILE A 229 1.10 -8.80 10.83
C ILE A 229 -0.35 -8.76 11.30
N ARG A 230 -1.09 -7.79 10.79
CA ARG A 230 -2.54 -7.70 10.97
C ARG A 230 -3.21 -7.84 9.60
N PRO A 231 -3.63 -9.06 9.21
CA PRO A 231 -4.35 -9.25 7.97
C PRO A 231 -5.61 -8.38 7.93
N LEU A 232 -5.95 -7.85 6.77
CA LEU A 232 -7.16 -7.05 6.57
C LEU A 232 -7.95 -7.54 5.38
N ALA A 233 -9.27 -7.51 5.50
CA ALA A 233 -10.18 -7.86 4.42
C ALA A 233 -10.72 -6.59 3.72
N PHE A 234 -10.79 -6.67 2.39
CA PHE A 234 -11.29 -5.62 1.52
C PHE A 234 -11.86 -6.24 0.22
N SER A 235 -12.56 -5.42 -0.56
CA SER A 235 -12.96 -5.77 -1.91
C SER A 235 -12.52 -4.65 -2.85
N ALA A 236 -11.60 -4.97 -3.76
CA ALA A 236 -11.10 -4.04 -4.76
C ALA A 236 -12.17 -3.58 -5.75
N GLU A 237 -13.09 -4.49 -6.06
CA GLU A 237 -14.19 -4.28 -7.00
C GLU A 237 -15.52 -4.34 -6.25
N ALA A 238 -16.56 -3.78 -6.86
CA ALA A 238 -17.92 -3.95 -6.38
C ALA A 238 -18.33 -5.43 -6.28
N GLY A 239 -17.96 -6.26 -7.26
CA GLY A 239 -18.23 -7.69 -7.23
C GLY A 239 -19.69 -8.03 -6.88
N GLU A 240 -19.88 -8.76 -5.79
CA GLU A 240 -21.17 -9.16 -5.21
C GLU A 240 -21.62 -8.24 -4.04
N SER A 241 -20.94 -7.10 -3.86
CA SER A 241 -21.26 -6.13 -2.81
C SER A 241 -22.71 -5.63 -2.96
N PRO A 242 -23.52 -5.66 -1.89
CA PRO A 242 -24.89 -5.17 -1.94
C PRO A 242 -25.03 -3.70 -2.36
N THR A 243 -24.01 -2.89 -2.05
CA THR A 243 -23.95 -1.47 -2.40
C THR A 243 -23.43 -1.24 -3.82
N ALA A 244 -23.06 -2.30 -4.55
CA ALA A 244 -22.39 -2.25 -5.84
C ALA A 244 -21.13 -1.36 -5.84
N ARG A 245 -20.42 -1.31 -4.70
CA ARG A 245 -19.21 -0.51 -4.49
C ARG A 245 -18.07 -1.35 -3.89
N PRO A 246 -16.81 -0.99 -4.16
CA PRO A 246 -15.65 -1.51 -3.43
C PRO A 246 -15.79 -1.31 -1.92
N TYR A 247 -15.08 -2.10 -1.13
CA TYR A 247 -15.21 -2.08 0.33
C TYR A 247 -13.85 -2.04 1.02
N ASN A 248 -13.73 -1.25 2.10
CA ASN A 248 -12.54 -1.09 2.94
C ASN A 248 -11.30 -0.52 2.21
N LEU A 249 -11.47 0.21 1.11
CA LEU A 249 -10.32 0.79 0.40
C LEU A 249 -9.59 1.90 1.20
N LEU A 250 -10.32 2.74 1.95
CA LEU A 250 -9.69 3.70 2.87
C LEU A 250 -8.92 2.99 4.00
N LYS A 251 -9.47 1.89 4.53
CA LYS A 251 -8.80 1.06 5.53
C LYS A 251 -7.51 0.45 4.96
N LEU A 252 -7.55 -0.05 3.72
CA LEU A 252 -6.40 -0.57 3.01
C LEU A 252 -5.32 0.52 2.83
N LEU A 253 -5.70 1.72 2.36
CA LEU A 253 -4.77 2.83 2.16
C LEU A 253 -4.12 3.27 3.48
N ALA A 254 -4.92 3.46 4.54
CA ALA A 254 -4.44 3.82 5.87
C ALA A 254 -3.43 2.78 6.42
N ARG A 255 -3.74 1.48 6.27
CA ARG A 255 -2.83 0.41 6.70
C ARG A 255 -1.54 0.35 5.87
N THR A 256 -1.64 0.56 4.56
CA THR A 256 -0.46 0.63 3.69
C THR A 256 0.47 1.75 4.13
N MET A 257 -0.07 2.95 4.41
CA MET A 257 0.71 4.07 4.95
C MET A 257 1.34 3.77 6.31
N GLU A 258 0.60 3.12 7.23
CA GLU A 258 1.09 2.70 8.55
C GLU A 258 2.27 1.70 8.46
N THR A 259 2.29 0.88 7.39
CA THR A 259 3.32 -0.15 7.20
C THR A 259 4.55 0.39 6.49
N LEU A 260 4.40 1.42 5.66
CA LEU A 260 5.52 2.01 4.92
C LEU A 260 6.45 2.83 5.82
N PRO A 261 7.74 2.94 5.46
CA PRO A 261 8.63 3.91 6.11
C PRO A 261 8.04 5.33 6.03
N GLU A 262 8.08 6.05 7.15
CA GLU A 262 7.44 7.37 7.31
C GLU A 262 7.84 8.34 6.19
N ASP A 263 9.13 8.41 5.87
CA ASP A 263 9.69 9.30 4.86
C ASP A 263 9.26 8.95 3.42
N LYS A 264 8.79 7.71 3.18
CA LYS A 264 8.38 7.21 1.85
C LYS A 264 6.87 7.10 1.69
N SER A 265 6.11 7.07 2.78
CA SER A 265 4.66 6.83 2.79
C SER A 265 3.90 7.82 1.88
N LEU A 266 4.30 9.09 1.89
CA LEU A 266 3.67 10.15 1.08
C LEU A 266 3.88 10.00 -0.42
N THR A 267 4.88 9.23 -0.85
CA THR A 267 5.12 8.95 -2.27
C THR A 267 3.94 8.20 -2.89
N LEU A 268 3.11 7.53 -2.08
CA LEU A 268 1.81 6.98 -2.51
C LEU A 268 0.87 8.03 -3.13
N PHE A 269 0.94 9.30 -2.74
CA PHE A 269 0.08 10.35 -3.31
C PHE A 269 0.71 11.04 -4.52
N ASN A 270 1.89 10.62 -4.97
CA ASN A 270 2.58 11.25 -6.09
C ASN A 270 2.05 10.81 -7.47
N HIS A 271 0.93 10.10 -7.48
CA HIS A 271 0.15 9.75 -8.66
C HIS A 271 -1.33 9.93 -8.33
N VAL A 272 -2.15 10.01 -9.38
CA VAL A 272 -3.60 10.13 -9.23
C VAL A 272 -4.16 8.79 -8.77
N LEU A 273 -4.77 8.77 -7.58
CA LEU A 273 -5.54 7.63 -7.07
C LEU A 273 -6.86 7.49 -7.87
N SER A 274 -7.51 6.33 -7.76
CA SER A 274 -8.82 6.10 -8.38
C SER A 274 -9.81 7.22 -8.01
N ARG A 275 -10.49 7.78 -9.02
CA ARG A 275 -11.34 8.97 -8.91
C ARG A 275 -12.83 8.58 -8.97
N ASP A 276 -13.42 8.34 -7.81
CA ASP A 276 -14.86 8.48 -7.55
C ASP A 276 -15.05 8.48 -6.03
N ASP A 277 -15.89 9.37 -5.50
CA ASP A 277 -16.21 9.39 -4.07
C ASP A 277 -16.78 8.02 -3.64
N ASP A 278 -17.62 7.43 -4.50
CA ASP A 278 -18.20 6.09 -4.29
C ASP A 278 -17.17 4.97 -4.19
N HIS A 279 -15.95 5.17 -4.71
CA HIS A 279 -14.85 4.20 -4.63
C HIS A 279 -14.30 4.05 -3.21
N TRP A 280 -14.31 5.12 -2.42
CA TRP A 280 -13.64 5.19 -1.11
C TRP A 280 -14.61 5.13 0.08
N ARG A 281 -15.91 5.30 -0.18
CA ARG A 281 -16.95 5.50 0.85
C ARG A 281 -17.22 4.30 1.75
N GLU A 282 -17.28 3.08 1.19
CA GLU A 282 -17.76 1.93 1.95
C GLU A 282 -16.61 1.30 2.77
N HIS A 283 -16.83 1.20 4.08
CA HIS A 283 -15.90 0.55 5.00
C HIS A 283 -16.61 0.13 6.30
N ASP A 284 -15.92 -0.67 7.12
CA ASP A 284 -16.44 -1.25 8.36
C ASP A 284 -16.82 -0.26 9.47
N ASN A 285 -16.50 1.04 9.31
CA ASN A 285 -16.78 2.10 10.30
C ASN A 285 -16.14 1.87 11.68
N ASN A 286 -15.15 0.98 11.79
CA ASN A 286 -14.47 0.71 13.06
C ASN A 286 -13.58 1.89 13.50
N LEU A 287 -13.05 2.64 12.54
CA LEU A 287 -12.20 3.81 12.74
C LEU A 287 -12.52 4.89 11.69
N ILE A 288 -12.08 6.12 11.94
CA ILE A 288 -12.16 7.21 10.97
C ILE A 288 -10.91 7.15 10.09
N TYR A 289 -10.91 6.27 9.08
CA TYR A 289 -9.73 5.98 8.26
C TYR A 289 -9.16 7.21 7.54
N LEU A 290 -10.02 8.12 7.06
CA LEU A 290 -9.58 9.37 6.46
C LEU A 290 -8.75 10.22 7.44
N GLN A 291 -9.11 10.25 8.72
CA GLN A 291 -8.32 10.97 9.73
C GLN A 291 -6.96 10.32 9.96
N LEU A 292 -6.87 8.98 9.91
CA LEU A 292 -5.57 8.29 10.03
C LEU A 292 -4.65 8.65 8.87
N ILE A 293 -5.19 8.71 7.64
CA ILE A 293 -4.46 9.12 6.45
C ILE A 293 -4.03 10.60 6.57
N GLU A 294 -4.94 11.49 6.94
CA GLU A 294 -4.66 12.92 7.16
C GLU A 294 -3.57 13.12 8.23
N ASN A 295 -3.65 12.40 9.34
CA ASN A 295 -2.67 12.49 10.43
C ASN A 295 -1.31 11.98 9.99
N ALA A 296 -1.22 10.81 9.34
CA ALA A 296 0.04 10.27 8.83
C ALA A 296 0.71 11.23 7.84
N CYS A 297 -0.07 11.84 6.94
CA CYS A 297 0.45 12.85 6.02
C CYS A 297 0.97 14.09 6.74
N PHE A 298 0.22 14.58 7.73
CA PHE A 298 0.60 15.76 8.49
C PHE A 298 1.88 15.53 9.29
N ASP A 299 1.97 14.41 10.00
CA ASP A 299 3.10 14.08 10.86
C ASP A 299 4.39 13.91 10.04
N ALA A 300 4.29 13.29 8.86
CA ALA A 300 5.42 13.17 7.94
C ALA A 300 5.95 14.55 7.46
N ILE A 301 5.05 15.53 7.24
CA ILE A 301 5.41 16.87 6.77
C ILE A 301 5.87 17.76 7.93
N HIS A 302 5.24 17.66 9.10
CA HIS A 302 5.54 18.45 10.28
C HIS A 302 6.33 17.63 11.30
N VAL A 303 7.65 17.66 11.17
CA VAL A 303 8.57 16.95 12.07
C VAL A 303 8.27 17.28 13.54
N GLY A 304 7.99 16.23 14.33
CA GLY A 304 7.66 16.34 15.75
C GLY A 304 6.16 16.49 16.05
N ALA A 305 5.29 16.47 15.04
CA ALA A 305 3.86 16.32 15.24
C ALA A 305 3.49 14.87 15.57
N HIS A 306 2.39 14.70 16.31
CA HIS A 306 1.88 13.39 16.69
C HIS A 306 0.36 13.32 16.54
N GLU A 307 -0.13 12.28 15.85
CA GLU A 307 -1.55 12.07 15.59
C GLU A 307 -2.22 13.31 14.95
N GLY A 308 -1.46 13.99 14.08
CA GLY A 308 -1.89 15.20 13.42
C GLY A 308 -1.99 16.43 14.32
N ASP A 309 -1.57 16.36 15.59
CA ASP A 309 -1.73 17.43 16.60
C ASP A 309 -3.14 18.04 16.58
N ARG A 310 -4.12 17.14 16.48
CA ARG A 310 -5.52 17.43 16.18
C ARG A 310 -6.27 17.87 17.44
N PHE A 311 -7.15 18.87 17.30
CA PHE A 311 -8.10 19.24 18.35
C PHE A 311 -9.48 19.53 17.75
N GLY A 312 -10.54 18.98 18.35
CA GLY A 312 -11.91 19.18 17.87
C GLY A 312 -12.13 18.74 16.42
N GLY A 313 -11.44 17.67 15.99
CA GLY A 313 -11.50 17.18 14.61
C GLY A 313 -10.69 17.99 13.59
N GLN A 314 -9.95 19.03 14.00
CA GLN A 314 -9.17 19.89 13.10
C GLN A 314 -7.66 19.61 13.23
N LEU A 315 -7.02 19.36 12.09
CA LEU A 315 -5.61 18.99 11.98
C LEU A 315 -4.68 20.17 12.31
N GLY A 316 -3.59 19.92 13.02
CA GLY A 316 -2.53 20.88 13.34
C GLY A 316 -2.90 21.99 14.33
N VAL A 317 -4.04 21.89 15.01
CA VAL A 317 -4.55 22.97 15.88
C VAL A 317 -3.69 23.18 17.12
N PHE A 318 -3.14 22.13 17.72
CA PHE A 318 -2.25 22.28 18.88
C PHE A 318 -0.95 23.02 18.54
N LEU A 319 -0.57 23.06 17.26
CA LEU A 319 0.61 23.77 16.75
C LEU A 319 0.31 25.23 16.38
N GLY A 320 -0.88 25.74 16.72
CA GLY A 320 -1.27 27.13 16.52
C GLY A 320 -1.65 27.46 15.08
N ARG A 321 -1.60 28.76 14.73
CA ARG A 321 -2.08 29.28 13.43
C ARG A 321 -1.41 28.61 12.23
N HIS A 322 -0.09 28.44 12.29
CA HIS A 322 0.68 27.85 11.19
C HIS A 322 0.39 26.36 11.02
N GLY A 323 0.27 25.62 12.13
CA GLY A 323 -0.10 24.22 12.14
C GLY A 323 -1.50 24.00 11.55
N ARG A 324 -2.49 24.79 11.98
CA ARG A 324 -3.85 24.75 11.43
C ARG A 324 -3.87 25.05 9.92
N ALA A 325 -3.10 26.06 9.48
CA ALA A 325 -3.02 26.39 8.06
C ALA A 325 -2.46 25.21 7.24
N LEU A 326 -1.41 24.54 7.74
CA LEU A 326 -0.87 23.33 7.11
C LEU A 326 -1.89 22.19 7.13
N GLY A 327 -2.59 22.01 8.26
CA GLY A 327 -3.60 20.96 8.42
C GLY A 327 -4.71 21.08 7.37
N ASN A 328 -5.21 22.29 7.14
CA ASN A 328 -6.20 22.54 6.09
C ASN A 328 -5.67 22.17 4.70
N MET A 329 -4.45 22.60 4.36
CA MET A 329 -3.82 22.29 3.06
C MET A 329 -3.66 20.77 2.84
N VAL A 330 -3.21 20.05 3.87
CA VAL A 330 -3.03 18.59 3.83
C VAL A 330 -4.39 17.89 3.64
N SER A 331 -5.40 18.26 4.42
CA SER A 331 -6.75 17.71 4.29
C SER A 331 -7.36 17.96 2.90
N ASP A 332 -7.25 19.19 2.39
CA ASP A 332 -7.82 19.57 1.10
C ASP A 332 -7.15 18.79 -0.04
N GLU A 333 -5.83 18.64 -0.01
CA GLU A 333 -5.11 17.90 -1.04
C GLU A 333 -5.43 16.39 -1.00
N ILE A 334 -5.50 15.78 0.18
CA ILE A 334 -5.86 14.35 0.30
C ILE A 334 -7.28 14.10 -0.23
N ARG A 335 -8.24 14.95 0.13
CA ARG A 335 -9.63 14.83 -0.37
C ARG A 335 -9.68 15.03 -1.88
N SER A 336 -8.92 15.99 -2.41
CA SER A 336 -8.78 16.19 -3.86
C SER A 336 -8.22 14.94 -4.57
N GLN A 337 -7.22 14.27 -3.98
CA GLN A 337 -6.64 13.04 -4.54
C GLN A 337 -7.63 11.88 -4.55
N LEU A 338 -8.42 11.75 -3.49
CA LEU A 338 -9.41 10.68 -3.34
C LEU A 338 -10.74 10.98 -4.06
N GLY A 339 -10.94 12.21 -4.55
CA GLY A 339 -12.22 12.62 -5.14
C GLY A 339 -13.37 12.72 -4.13
N ILE A 340 -13.07 12.84 -2.84
CA ILE A 340 -14.07 12.94 -1.77
C ILE A 340 -14.56 14.39 -1.72
N SER A 341 -15.88 14.58 -1.89
CA SER A 341 -16.51 15.91 -1.82
C SER A 341 -16.60 16.44 -0.39
N ILE A 342 -16.55 17.77 -0.23
CA ILE A 342 -16.63 18.50 1.06
C ILE A 342 -18.07 18.54 1.58
#